data_AF-A0A7T7V0Y3-F1
#
_entry.id   AF-A0A7T7V0Y3-F1
#
_cell.length_a   1.000
_cell.length_b   1.000
_cell.length_c   1.000
_cell.angle_alpha   90.00
_cell.angle_beta   90.00
_cell.angle_gamma   90.00
#
_symmetry.space_group_name_H-M   'P 1'
#
loop_
_entity.id
_entity.type
_entity.pdbx_description
1 polymer ?
#
loop_
_entity_poly.entity_id
_entity_poly.type
_entity_poly.pdbx_seq_one_letter_code
_entity_poly.pdbx_strand_id
1 'polypeptide(L)'
;MNKNILTLILALFYSIIFSQVKSDTVDIPELILKENSQLNFTKFNESLKYHELYPTKKTLFNGIYNRKGRGIPFSGNFEDHTKKVSFEKEPENDSIKNILISTIISSIEVRNYYYSLIFSKKNKEVLSKFYCIEKGDNSWLFQAIKEDLKDHIKINQDAKVNFFVKLTPDGRLLYIKSILKNNDNNINKVYNHNFMLSFIPYKNGVKFSKYNIDIINNHNKNSIQINMDFID
;
A
#
# COMPACT_ATOMS: atom_id res chain seq x y z
N MET A 1 -31.99 19.12 6.53
CA MET A 1 -30.88 19.20 5.54
C MET A 1 -31.34 18.53 4.26
N ASN A 2 -31.40 19.27 3.15
CA ASN A 2 -32.05 18.80 1.92
C ASN A 2 -31.27 17.61 1.34
N LYS A 3 -31.94 16.49 1.05
CA LYS A 3 -31.29 15.23 0.59
C LYS A 3 -30.36 15.46 -0.62
N ASN A 4 -30.72 16.42 -1.48
CA ASN A 4 -29.97 16.79 -2.69
C ASN A 4 -28.63 17.48 -2.40
N ILE A 5 -28.49 18.19 -1.27
CA ILE A 5 -27.23 18.84 -0.86
C ILE A 5 -26.22 17.79 -0.40
N LEU A 6 -26.70 16.77 0.32
CA LEU A 6 -25.86 15.66 0.76
C LEU A 6 -25.33 14.84 -0.44
N THR A 7 -26.16 14.62 -1.46
CA THR A 7 -25.74 13.91 -2.69
C THR A 7 -24.72 14.71 -3.50
N LEU A 8 -24.88 16.03 -3.58
CA LEU A 8 -23.95 16.92 -4.28
C LEU A 8 -22.59 16.98 -3.58
N ILE A 9 -22.57 17.04 -2.23
CA ILE A 9 -21.34 17.00 -1.44
C ILE A 9 -20.63 15.64 -1.62
N LEU A 10 -21.36 14.53 -1.58
CA LEU A 10 -20.79 13.20 -1.84
C LEU A 10 -20.20 13.09 -3.26
N ALA A 11 -20.90 13.59 -4.28
CA ALA A 11 -20.43 13.58 -5.66
C ALA A 11 -19.16 14.44 -5.87
N LEU A 12 -19.05 15.58 -5.17
CA LEU A 12 -17.88 16.44 -5.21
C LEU A 12 -16.66 15.78 -4.54
N PHE A 13 -16.84 15.04 -3.45
CA PHE A 13 -15.75 14.26 -2.83
C PHE A 13 -15.19 13.17 -3.76
N TYR A 14 -16.02 12.51 -4.58
CA TYR A 14 -15.53 11.55 -5.58
C TYR A 14 -14.70 12.20 -6.70
N SER A 15 -15.02 13.45 -7.07
CA SER A 15 -14.33 14.15 -8.15
C SER A 15 -12.93 14.68 -7.78
N ILE A 16 -12.67 14.93 -6.49
CA ILE A 16 -11.39 15.48 -6.02
C ILE A 16 -10.32 14.39 -5.82
N ILE A 17 -10.71 13.13 -5.60
CA ILE A 17 -9.75 12.04 -5.33
C ILE A 17 -9.08 11.53 -6.62
N PHE A 18 -9.65 11.80 -7.80
CA PHE A 18 -9.18 11.24 -9.08
C PHE A 18 -9.05 12.28 -10.20
N SER A 19 -8.41 13.43 -9.93
CA SER A 19 -7.60 14.01 -11.01
C SER A 19 -6.52 12.97 -11.33
N GLN A 20 -6.51 12.48 -12.57
CA GLN A 20 -5.57 11.49 -13.11
C GLN A 20 -4.24 11.49 -12.37
N VAL A 21 -4.01 10.47 -11.52
CA VAL A 21 -2.70 10.18 -10.96
C VAL A 21 -1.82 9.85 -12.17
N LYS A 22 -1.11 10.86 -12.71
CA LYS A 22 0.00 10.65 -13.63
C LYS A 22 0.85 9.54 -13.00
N SER A 23 1.15 8.49 -13.75
CA SER A 23 2.00 7.44 -13.20
C SER A 23 3.33 8.10 -12.83
N ASP A 24 3.62 8.18 -11.54
CA ASP A 24 4.89 8.70 -11.01
C ASP A 24 6.10 7.82 -11.40
N THR A 25 5.91 6.90 -12.36
CA THR A 25 6.96 6.13 -12.99
C THR A 25 7.81 7.07 -13.82
N VAL A 26 8.93 7.49 -13.26
CA VAL A 26 9.94 8.24 -14.01
C VAL A 26 10.63 7.26 -14.95
N ASP A 27 10.59 7.55 -16.25
CA ASP A 27 11.35 6.82 -17.27
C ASP A 27 12.80 7.32 -17.20
N ILE A 28 13.58 6.76 -16.26
CA ILE A 28 14.99 7.09 -16.09
C ILE A 28 15.83 6.06 -16.88
N PRO A 29 16.78 6.50 -17.72
CA PRO A 29 17.70 5.58 -18.41
C PRO A 29 18.42 4.66 -17.42
N GLU A 30 18.43 3.35 -17.71
CA GLU A 30 18.90 2.29 -16.81
C GLU A 30 20.36 2.44 -16.36
N LEU A 31 21.21 3.05 -17.19
CA LEU A 31 22.62 3.33 -16.87
C LEU A 31 22.77 4.36 -15.73
N ILE A 32 21.95 5.43 -15.75
CA ILE A 32 21.95 6.52 -14.75
C ILE A 32 21.34 6.04 -13.42
N LEU A 33 20.42 5.06 -13.49
CA LEU A 33 19.83 4.41 -12.32
C LEU A 33 20.88 3.61 -11.54
N LYS A 34 21.79 2.88 -12.20
CA LYS A 34 22.80 2.04 -11.51
C LYS A 34 23.79 2.85 -10.69
N GLU A 35 24.39 3.90 -11.25
CA GLU A 35 25.49 4.64 -10.61
C GLU A 35 25.04 5.43 -9.38
N ASN A 36 23.83 6.02 -9.42
CA ASN A 36 23.33 6.84 -8.32
C ASN A 36 22.56 6.03 -7.26
N SER A 37 22.15 4.80 -7.56
CA SER A 37 21.30 4.00 -6.67
C SER A 37 21.97 3.69 -5.34
N GLN A 38 23.23 3.26 -5.34
CA GLN A 38 23.94 2.89 -4.11
C GLN A 38 24.12 4.10 -3.18
N LEU A 39 24.52 5.25 -3.74
CA LEU A 39 24.66 6.49 -2.96
C LEU A 39 23.32 6.93 -2.36
N ASN A 40 22.25 6.89 -3.16
CA ASN A 40 20.90 7.23 -2.69
C ASN A 40 20.40 6.27 -1.62
N PHE A 41 20.72 4.97 -1.74
CA PHE A 41 20.39 3.97 -0.73
C PHE A 41 21.14 4.20 0.59
N THR A 42 22.43 4.58 0.53
CA THR A 42 23.19 4.98 1.72
C THR A 42 22.54 6.21 2.38
N LYS A 43 22.28 7.28 1.61
CA LYS A 43 21.60 8.48 2.12
C LYS A 43 20.24 8.18 2.74
N PHE A 44 19.46 7.31 2.11
CA PHE A 44 18.17 6.87 2.65
C PHE A 44 18.34 6.21 4.03
N ASN A 45 19.30 5.30 4.17
CA ASN A 45 19.58 4.63 5.44
C ASN A 45 20.07 5.59 6.52
N GLU A 46 20.89 6.59 6.17
CA GLU A 46 21.36 7.64 7.09
C GLU A 46 20.23 8.59 7.51
N SER A 47 19.30 8.87 6.60
CA SER A 47 18.13 9.72 6.85
C SER A 47 17.08 9.01 7.72
N LEU A 48 17.05 7.68 7.71
CA LEU A 48 16.12 6.86 8.48
C LEU A 48 16.63 6.61 9.90
N LYS A 49 16.13 7.38 10.88
CA LYS A 49 16.65 7.37 12.26
C LYS A 49 15.86 6.53 13.24
N TYR A 50 14.54 6.49 13.10
CA TYR A 50 13.64 5.90 14.10
C TYR A 50 12.94 4.66 13.56
N HIS A 51 13.21 3.51 14.20
CA HIS A 51 12.87 2.18 13.68
C HIS A 51 11.77 1.47 14.49
N GLU A 52 11.42 2.01 15.66
CA GLU A 52 10.46 1.38 16.56
C GLU A 52 9.02 1.55 16.06
N LEU A 53 8.34 0.42 15.83
CA LEU A 53 6.91 0.39 15.54
C LEU A 53 6.15 0.13 16.83
N TYR A 54 5.34 1.10 17.22
CA TYR A 54 4.45 0.90 18.35
C TYR A 54 3.17 0.19 17.91
N PRO A 55 2.71 -0.81 18.68
CA PRO A 55 1.49 -1.52 18.36
C PRO A 55 0.27 -0.60 18.46
N THR A 56 -0.73 -0.91 17.63
CA THR A 56 -2.04 -0.24 17.63
C THR A 56 -3.05 -1.19 18.26
N LYS A 57 -3.97 -0.69 19.09
CA LYS A 57 -4.89 -1.58 19.84
C LYS A 57 -6.00 -2.14 18.96
N LYS A 58 -6.50 -1.34 18.01
CA LYS A 58 -7.62 -1.73 17.15
C LYS A 58 -7.45 -1.17 15.75
N THR A 59 -7.82 -1.96 14.75
CA THR A 59 -7.92 -1.50 13.37
C THR A 59 -9.40 -1.42 13.00
N LEU A 60 -9.89 -0.25 12.63
CA LEU A 60 -11.21 -0.10 12.00
C LEU A 60 -11.03 -0.11 10.49
N PHE A 61 -11.94 -0.78 9.78
CA PHE A 61 -11.94 -0.75 8.32
C PHE A 61 -13.32 -0.38 7.77
N ASN A 62 -13.32 0.29 6.62
CA ASN A 62 -14.48 0.49 5.77
C ASN A 62 -14.06 0.38 4.31
N GLY A 63 -15.03 0.12 3.43
CA GLY A 63 -14.71 -0.07 2.03
C GLY A 63 -15.91 -0.38 1.16
N ILE A 64 -15.62 -0.57 -0.12
CA ILE A 64 -16.59 -0.93 -1.16
C ILE A 64 -16.01 -2.08 -1.97
N TYR A 65 -16.77 -3.17 -2.07
CA TYR A 65 -16.50 -4.25 -3.01
C TYR A 65 -17.36 -4.05 -4.25
N ASN A 66 -16.73 -3.65 -5.36
CA ASN A 66 -17.38 -3.55 -6.66
C ASN A 66 -17.35 -4.92 -7.34
N ARG A 67 -18.50 -5.59 -7.37
CA ARG A 67 -18.67 -6.89 -8.01
C ARG A 67 -19.63 -6.77 -9.18
N LYS A 68 -19.16 -7.05 -10.40
CA LYS A 68 -19.97 -6.95 -11.63
C LYS A 68 -20.71 -5.61 -11.77
N GLY A 69 -20.06 -4.50 -11.39
CA GLY A 69 -20.63 -3.16 -11.44
C GLY A 69 -21.54 -2.78 -10.25
N ARG A 70 -21.82 -3.69 -9.31
CA ARG A 70 -22.55 -3.38 -8.07
C ARG A 70 -21.57 -3.09 -6.94
N GLY A 71 -21.68 -1.92 -6.33
CA GLY A 71 -20.93 -1.55 -5.12
C GLY A 71 -21.57 -2.14 -3.87
N ILE A 72 -20.81 -2.94 -3.12
CA ILE A 72 -21.23 -3.57 -1.87
C ILE A 72 -20.41 -2.94 -0.74
N PRO A 73 -20.99 -2.01 0.04
CA PRO A 73 -20.27 -1.38 1.14
C PRO A 73 -20.05 -2.39 2.28
N PHE A 74 -18.93 -2.28 2.96
CA PHE A 74 -18.62 -3.05 4.16
C PHE A 74 -17.83 -2.20 5.16
N SER A 75 -17.98 -2.53 6.43
CA SER A 75 -17.25 -1.91 7.54
C SER A 75 -17.14 -2.88 8.70
N GLY A 76 -16.17 -2.64 9.58
CA GLY A 76 -15.87 -3.54 10.67
C GLY A 76 -14.58 -3.22 11.40
N ASN A 77 -14.13 -4.19 12.19
CA ASN A 77 -12.87 -4.12 12.90
C ASN A 77 -12.03 -5.38 12.69
N PHE A 78 -10.72 -5.17 12.70
CA PHE A 78 -9.72 -6.22 12.68
C PHE A 78 -8.93 -6.20 14.01
N GLU A 79 -8.79 -7.38 14.61
CA GLU A 79 -8.01 -7.61 15.82
C GLU A 79 -6.65 -8.21 15.46
N ASP A 80 -5.57 -7.43 15.58
CA ASP A 80 -4.22 -7.84 15.14
C ASP A 80 -3.72 -9.13 15.82
N HIS A 81 -4.03 -9.36 17.10
CA HIS A 81 -3.56 -10.56 17.84
C HIS A 81 -4.26 -11.85 17.43
N THR A 82 -5.56 -11.82 17.18
CA THR A 82 -6.39 -12.99 16.86
C THR A 82 -6.57 -13.16 15.36
N LYS A 83 -6.08 -12.21 14.55
CA LYS A 83 -6.38 -12.07 13.12
C LYS A 83 -7.88 -12.11 12.82
N LYS A 84 -8.73 -11.72 13.77
CA LYS A 84 -10.18 -11.81 13.64
C LYS A 84 -10.73 -10.60 12.91
N VAL A 85 -11.56 -10.85 11.90
CA VAL A 85 -12.34 -9.84 11.19
C VAL A 85 -13.77 -9.91 11.70
N SER A 86 -14.29 -8.78 12.18
CA SER A 86 -15.69 -8.64 12.60
C SER A 86 -16.35 -7.54 11.77
N PHE A 87 -17.48 -7.83 11.13
CA PHE A 87 -18.22 -6.85 10.34
C PHE A 87 -19.29 -6.16 11.19
N GLU A 88 -19.49 -4.86 10.98
CA GLU A 88 -20.61 -4.11 11.60
C GLU A 88 -21.97 -4.58 11.07
N LYS A 89 -22.02 -4.94 9.79
CA LYS A 89 -23.16 -5.55 9.13
C LYS A 89 -22.71 -6.81 8.41
N GLU A 90 -23.45 -7.90 8.61
CA GLU A 90 -23.15 -9.16 7.94
C GLU A 90 -23.17 -8.97 6.40
N PRO A 91 -22.14 -9.48 5.69
CA PRO A 91 -22.13 -9.49 4.23
C PRO A 91 -23.33 -10.28 3.67
N GLU A 92 -23.74 -9.95 2.45
CA GLU A 92 -24.92 -10.52 1.79
C GLU A 92 -24.92 -12.06 1.71
N ASN A 93 -23.75 -12.69 1.67
CA ASN A 93 -23.59 -14.14 1.72
C ASN A 93 -22.15 -14.55 2.10
N ASP A 94 -21.96 -15.83 2.41
CA ASP A 94 -20.67 -16.41 2.82
C ASP A 94 -19.57 -16.26 1.77
N SER A 95 -19.92 -16.30 0.48
CA SER A 95 -18.93 -16.11 -0.59
C SER A 95 -18.31 -14.71 -0.54
N ILE A 96 -19.14 -13.68 -0.39
CA ILE A 96 -18.66 -12.29 -0.24
C ILE A 96 -17.90 -12.14 1.08
N LYS A 97 -18.44 -12.69 2.18
CA LYS A 97 -17.81 -12.66 3.50
C LYS A 97 -16.39 -13.23 3.46
N ASN A 98 -16.20 -14.40 2.87
CA ASN A 98 -14.89 -15.06 2.77
C ASN A 98 -13.89 -14.26 1.92
N ILE A 99 -14.34 -13.67 0.81
CA ILE A 99 -13.50 -12.79 -0.02
C ILE A 99 -13.05 -11.56 0.78
N LEU A 100 -13.96 -10.90 1.48
CA LEU A 100 -13.65 -9.71 2.28
C LEU A 100 -12.68 -10.05 3.43
N ILE A 101 -12.94 -11.12 4.18
CA ILE A 101 -12.06 -11.57 5.28
C ILE A 101 -10.64 -11.84 4.75
N SER A 102 -10.52 -12.65 3.70
CA SER A 102 -9.22 -12.98 3.10
C SER A 102 -8.50 -11.72 2.63
N THR A 103 -9.22 -10.78 2.00
CA THR A 103 -8.63 -9.55 1.47
C THR A 103 -8.13 -8.63 2.58
N ILE A 104 -8.89 -8.48 3.68
CA ILE A 104 -8.50 -7.68 4.83
C ILE A 104 -7.24 -8.26 5.48
N ILE A 105 -7.21 -9.58 5.72
CA ILE A 105 -6.04 -10.25 6.31
C ILE A 105 -4.81 -10.07 5.42
N SER A 106 -4.93 -10.34 4.11
CA SER A 106 -3.81 -10.15 3.17
C SER A 106 -3.35 -8.69 3.09
N SER A 107 -4.27 -7.73 3.21
CA SER A 107 -3.92 -6.30 3.23
C SER A 107 -3.05 -5.95 4.45
N ILE A 108 -3.39 -6.47 5.63
CA ILE A 108 -2.59 -6.33 6.85
C ILE A 108 -1.20 -6.98 6.71
N GLU A 109 -1.12 -8.13 6.02
CA GLU A 109 0.16 -8.79 5.75
C GLU A 109 1.04 -7.96 4.80
N VAL A 110 0.45 -7.36 3.76
CA VAL A 110 1.15 -6.42 2.87
C VAL A 110 1.69 -5.22 3.65
N ARG A 111 0.88 -4.61 4.53
CA ARG A 111 1.30 -3.52 5.43
C ARG A 111 2.55 -3.92 6.22
N ASN A 112 2.49 -5.07 6.90
CA ASN A 112 3.59 -5.55 7.74
C ASN A 112 4.84 -5.88 6.92
N TYR A 113 4.67 -6.41 5.71
CA TYR A 113 5.75 -6.69 4.77
C TYR A 113 6.50 -5.41 4.39
N TYR A 114 5.81 -4.37 3.92
CA TYR A 114 6.48 -3.13 3.50
C TYR A 114 7.15 -2.39 4.65
N TYR A 115 6.54 -2.39 5.84
CA TYR A 115 7.22 -1.88 7.04
C TYR A 115 8.52 -2.63 7.32
N SER A 116 8.44 -3.96 7.32
CA SER A 116 9.58 -4.84 7.57
C SER A 116 10.63 -4.76 6.47
N LEU A 117 10.25 -4.46 5.23
CA LEU A 117 11.18 -4.28 4.10
C LEU A 117 12.12 -3.09 4.33
N ILE A 118 11.60 -2.02 4.92
CA ILE A 118 12.38 -0.80 5.21
C ILE A 118 13.30 -0.98 6.42
N PHE A 119 12.81 -1.63 7.48
CA PHE A 119 13.49 -1.58 8.78
C PHE A 119 14.23 -2.86 9.18
N SER A 120 13.82 -4.04 8.70
CA SER A 120 14.49 -5.29 9.08
C SER A 120 15.85 -5.42 8.41
N LYS A 121 16.91 -5.69 9.18
CA LYS A 121 18.27 -5.92 8.66
C LYS A 121 18.29 -6.98 7.55
N LYS A 122 17.58 -8.10 7.75
CA LYS A 122 17.44 -9.17 6.74
C LYS A 122 16.78 -8.69 5.46
N ASN A 123 15.81 -7.79 5.56
CA ASN A 123 15.07 -7.31 4.38
C ASN A 123 15.73 -6.08 3.73
N LYS A 124 16.64 -5.38 4.43
CA LYS A 124 17.46 -4.31 3.82
C LYS A 124 18.33 -4.84 2.68
N GLU A 125 18.79 -6.10 2.76
CA GLU A 125 19.49 -6.78 1.66
C GLU A 125 18.58 -7.04 0.45
N VAL A 126 17.27 -7.21 0.68
CA VAL A 126 16.28 -7.30 -0.40
C VAL A 126 16.03 -5.91 -0.98
N LEU A 127 15.89 -4.91 -0.12
CA LEU A 127 15.66 -3.52 -0.52
C LEU A 127 16.83 -2.93 -1.31
N SER A 128 18.07 -3.29 -1.00
CA SER A 128 19.26 -2.85 -1.73
C SER A 128 19.32 -3.36 -3.18
N LYS A 129 18.47 -4.34 -3.54
CA LYS A 129 18.32 -4.83 -4.91
C LYS A 129 17.37 -3.96 -5.75
N PHE A 130 16.67 -3.01 -5.12
CA PHE A 130 15.86 -2.02 -5.81
C PHE A 130 16.74 -0.84 -6.21
N TYR A 131 16.45 -0.26 -7.37
CA TYR A 131 16.99 1.04 -7.72
C TYR A 131 16.41 2.09 -6.77
N CYS A 132 17.28 2.77 -6.04
CA CYS A 132 16.93 3.82 -5.10
C CYS A 132 17.16 5.19 -5.74
N ILE A 133 16.09 5.97 -5.87
CA ILE A 133 16.11 7.28 -6.53
C ILE A 133 15.64 8.33 -5.53
N GLU A 134 16.53 9.24 -5.16
CA GLU A 134 16.17 10.42 -4.36
C GLU A 134 15.27 11.35 -5.19
N LYS A 135 14.14 11.78 -4.61
CA LYS A 135 13.17 12.69 -5.24
C LYS A 135 13.20 14.10 -4.64
N GLY A 136 14.07 14.35 -3.66
CA GLY A 136 14.05 15.56 -2.83
C GLY A 136 13.04 15.48 -1.69
N ASP A 137 13.03 16.48 -0.81
CA ASP A 137 12.10 16.60 0.33
C ASP A 137 11.95 15.32 1.17
N ASN A 138 13.09 14.70 1.50
CA ASN A 138 13.17 13.43 2.24
C ASN A 138 12.27 12.33 1.64
N SER A 139 12.28 12.21 0.30
CA SER A 139 11.48 11.24 -0.44
C SER A 139 12.35 10.40 -1.38
N TRP A 140 12.08 9.10 -1.41
CA TRP A 140 12.79 8.11 -2.23
C TRP A 140 11.82 7.23 -3.01
N LEU A 141 12.18 6.90 -4.25
CA LEU A 141 11.52 5.90 -5.08
C LEU A 141 12.39 4.65 -5.15
N PHE A 142 11.79 3.52 -4.83
CA PHE A 142 12.37 2.18 -4.99
C PHE A 142 11.73 1.50 -6.18
N GLN A 143 12.53 1.15 -7.17
CA GLN A 143 12.09 0.52 -8.41
C GLN A 143 12.77 -0.84 -8.60
N ALA A 144 11.96 -1.87 -8.77
CA ALA A 144 12.43 -3.18 -9.22
C ALA A 144 12.60 -3.20 -10.75
N ILE A 145 13.75 -3.65 -11.25
CA ILE A 145 13.94 -4.01 -12.66
C ILE A 145 14.36 -5.49 -12.71
N LYS A 146 13.78 -6.26 -13.65
CA LYS A 146 14.22 -7.64 -13.99
C LYS A 146 15.74 -7.59 -14.21
N GLU A 147 16.58 -8.29 -13.47
CA GLU A 147 16.79 -9.74 -13.56
C GLU A 147 17.09 -10.42 -12.19
N ASP A 148 17.26 -9.67 -11.10
CA ASP A 148 17.77 -10.20 -9.81
C ASP A 148 16.70 -10.60 -8.76
N LEU A 149 15.41 -10.36 -9.04
CA LEU A 149 14.31 -10.60 -8.07
C LEU A 149 13.62 -11.96 -8.22
N LYS A 150 13.94 -12.70 -9.28
CA LYS A 150 13.29 -13.98 -9.61
C LYS A 150 13.56 -15.05 -8.55
N ASP A 151 14.74 -15.00 -7.93
CA ASP A 151 15.22 -16.03 -7.00
C ASP A 151 14.80 -15.82 -5.54
N HIS A 152 14.19 -14.67 -5.19
CA HIS A 152 13.93 -14.34 -3.78
C HIS A 152 12.50 -13.98 -3.43
N ILE A 153 11.69 -13.48 -4.38
CA ILE A 153 10.32 -13.02 -4.06
C ILE A 153 9.24 -13.84 -4.80
N LYS A 154 9.59 -14.86 -5.61
CA LYS A 154 8.63 -15.68 -6.38
C LYS A 154 7.63 -14.86 -7.23
N ILE A 155 7.99 -13.63 -7.62
CA ILE A 155 7.19 -12.79 -8.51
C ILE A 155 7.65 -13.06 -9.95
N ASN A 156 6.95 -13.94 -10.70
CA ASN A 156 7.08 -14.01 -12.17
C ASN A 156 6.85 -12.62 -12.79
N GLN A 157 7.96 -11.99 -13.16
CA GLN A 157 8.33 -11.65 -14.52
C GLN A 157 7.41 -10.79 -15.39
N ASP A 158 6.54 -9.92 -14.90
CA ASP A 158 6.17 -8.68 -15.65
C ASP A 158 5.70 -7.52 -14.76
N ALA A 159 5.74 -7.72 -13.45
CA ALA A 159 5.32 -6.71 -12.49
C ALA A 159 6.48 -5.75 -12.18
N LYS A 160 6.41 -4.51 -12.67
CA LYS A 160 7.24 -3.42 -12.15
C LYS A 160 6.72 -3.07 -10.75
N VAL A 161 7.39 -3.56 -9.70
CA VAL A 161 7.09 -3.15 -8.33
C VAL A 161 7.81 -1.83 -8.07
N ASN A 162 7.04 -0.75 -7.97
CA ASN A 162 7.55 0.57 -7.64
C ASN A 162 6.88 1.05 -6.37
N PHE A 163 7.66 1.49 -5.40
CA PHE A 163 7.11 2.13 -4.22
C PHE A 163 7.93 3.34 -3.78
N PHE A 164 7.22 4.30 -3.22
CA PHE A 164 7.76 5.54 -2.70
C PHE A 164 7.76 5.50 -1.19
N VAL A 165 8.82 6.03 -0.60
CA VAL A 165 8.96 6.23 0.84
C VAL A 165 9.19 7.71 1.08
N LYS A 166 8.43 8.29 2.00
CA LYS A 166 8.66 9.64 2.49
C LYS A 166 8.97 9.61 3.98
N LEU A 167 9.97 10.38 4.37
CA LEU A 167 10.35 10.59 5.76
C LEU A 167 9.93 11.99 6.21
N THR A 168 9.73 12.13 7.52
CA THR A 168 9.64 13.42 8.19
C THR A 168 11.03 14.09 8.25
N PRO A 169 11.13 15.41 8.50
CA PRO A 169 12.42 16.11 8.59
C PRO A 169 13.40 15.54 9.64
N ASP A 170 12.87 14.91 10.68
CA ASP A 170 13.65 14.26 11.74
C ASP A 170 13.98 12.79 11.44
N GLY A 171 13.54 12.24 10.30
CA GLY A 171 13.92 10.90 9.85
C GLY A 171 13.01 9.76 10.31
N ARG A 172 11.73 10.04 10.63
CA ARG A 172 10.70 9.01 10.86
C ARG A 172 9.98 8.70 9.55
N LEU A 173 9.41 7.50 9.41
CA LEU A 173 8.50 7.24 8.28
C LEU A 173 7.29 8.18 8.37
N LEU A 174 6.94 8.79 7.23
CA LEU A 174 5.70 9.54 7.05
C LEU A 174 4.68 8.70 6.26
N TYR A 175 5.09 8.17 5.11
CA TYR A 175 4.28 7.23 4.35
C TYR A 175 5.09 6.30 3.43
N ILE A 176 4.45 5.20 3.04
CA ILE A 176 4.85 4.32 1.95
C ILE A 176 3.70 4.25 0.95
N LYS A 177 3.97 4.52 -0.33
CA LYS A 177 3.00 4.41 -1.43
C LYS A 177 3.50 3.38 -2.43
N SER A 178 2.68 2.41 -2.82
CA SER A 178 3.08 1.43 -3.85
C SER A 178 2.03 1.31 -4.93
N ILE A 179 2.48 1.13 -6.16
CA ILE A 179 1.64 0.86 -7.32
C ILE A 179 2.16 -0.42 -7.96
N LEU A 180 1.35 -1.47 -7.90
CA LEU A 180 1.56 -2.70 -8.64
C LEU A 180 0.57 -2.78 -9.80
N LYS A 181 1.11 -2.79 -11.02
CA LYS A 181 0.36 -3.06 -12.25
C LYS A 181 0.92 -4.31 -12.92
N ASN A 182 0.09 -5.34 -13.01
CA ASN A 182 0.31 -6.50 -13.85
C ASN A 182 -0.37 -6.23 -15.20
N ASN A 183 0.43 -6.12 -16.24
CA ASN A 183 -0.06 -6.00 -17.62
C ASN A 183 -0.27 -7.37 -18.29
N ASP A 184 0.06 -8.45 -17.58
CA ASP A 184 -0.01 -9.81 -18.11
C ASP A 184 -1.44 -10.37 -18.02
N ASN A 185 -1.93 -10.93 -19.12
CA ASN A 185 -3.28 -11.50 -19.22
C ASN A 185 -3.37 -12.91 -18.60
N ASN A 186 -2.30 -13.36 -17.96
CA ASN A 186 -2.21 -14.70 -17.42
C ASN A 186 -3.12 -14.88 -16.18
N ILE A 187 -3.96 -15.92 -16.22
CA ILE A 187 -5.09 -16.17 -15.29
C ILE A 187 -4.65 -16.28 -13.81
N ASN A 188 -3.37 -16.56 -13.56
CA ASN A 188 -2.84 -16.81 -12.23
C ASN A 188 -2.28 -15.56 -11.51
N LYS A 189 -2.19 -14.38 -12.17
CA LYS A 189 -1.55 -13.17 -11.59
C LYS A 189 -2.32 -11.87 -11.85
N VAL A 190 -3.60 -11.88 -11.50
CA VAL A 190 -4.59 -10.95 -12.05
C VAL A 190 -4.81 -9.67 -11.22
N TYR A 191 -4.17 -9.55 -10.05
CA TYR A 191 -4.46 -8.46 -9.13
C TYR A 191 -3.46 -7.30 -9.25
N ASN A 192 -3.95 -6.18 -9.75
CA ASN A 192 -3.32 -4.87 -9.53
C ASN A 192 -3.64 -4.42 -8.12
N HIS A 193 -2.69 -3.73 -7.48
CA HIS A 193 -2.99 -3.02 -6.25
C HIS A 193 -2.29 -1.68 -6.19
N ASN A 194 -2.97 -0.72 -5.58
CA ASN A 194 -2.40 0.57 -5.21
C ASN A 194 -2.64 0.76 -3.73
N PHE A 195 -1.63 1.19 -2.98
CA PHE A 195 -1.85 1.51 -1.58
C PHE A 195 -1.05 2.73 -1.13
N MET A 196 -1.56 3.33 -0.05
CA MET A 196 -0.89 4.34 0.75
C MET A 196 -0.94 3.92 2.21
N LEU A 197 0.21 3.72 2.82
CA LEU A 197 0.39 3.40 4.24
C LEU A 197 1.01 4.59 4.94
N SER A 198 0.27 5.21 5.86
CA SER A 198 0.67 6.43 6.56
C SER A 198 1.01 6.16 8.02
N PHE A 199 1.96 6.94 8.53
CA PHE A 199 2.50 6.83 9.87
C PHE A 199 2.34 8.14 10.62
N ILE A 200 2.25 8.05 11.95
CA ILE A 200 2.34 9.21 12.85
C ILE A 200 3.56 9.06 13.77
N PRO A 201 4.27 10.15 14.07
CA PRO A 201 5.31 10.15 15.10
C PRO A 201 4.75 9.72 16.45
N TYR A 202 5.47 8.83 17.15
CA TYR A 202 5.10 8.43 18.51
C TYR A 202 6.36 8.06 19.30
N LYS A 203 6.61 8.76 20.41
CA LYS A 203 7.83 8.60 21.21
C LYS A 203 9.10 8.65 20.33
N ASN A 204 9.99 7.67 20.45
CA ASN A 204 11.20 7.46 19.63
C ASN A 204 10.93 6.61 18.37
N GLY A 205 9.69 6.54 17.90
CA GLY A 205 9.30 5.68 16.79
C GLY A 205 8.08 6.22 16.03
N VAL A 206 7.30 5.29 15.48
CA VAL A 206 6.09 5.58 14.72
C VAL A 206 4.96 4.62 15.10
N LYS A 207 3.72 5.04 14.81
CA LYS A 207 2.55 4.15 14.74
C LYS A 207 1.99 4.17 13.33
N PHE A 208 1.36 3.07 12.93
CA PHE A 208 0.44 3.15 11.79
C PHE A 208 -0.68 4.13 12.11
N SER A 209 -1.04 4.96 11.14
CA SER A 209 -2.14 5.91 11.27
C SER A 209 -3.29 5.53 10.36
N LYS A 210 -2.99 5.36 9.07
CA LYS A 210 -3.98 5.02 8.05
C LYS A 210 -3.40 4.09 7.01
N TYR A 211 -4.24 3.27 6.42
CA TYR A 211 -3.89 2.43 5.28
C TYR A 211 -5.04 2.38 4.29
N ASN A 212 -4.80 2.91 3.10
CA ASN A 212 -5.74 2.89 1.99
C ASN A 212 -5.20 1.91 0.95
N ILE A 213 -6.02 0.96 0.52
CA ILE A 213 -5.64 -0.02 -0.49
C ILE A 213 -6.79 -0.27 -1.46
N ASP A 214 -6.46 -0.21 -2.74
CA ASP A 214 -7.33 -0.58 -3.86
C ASP A 214 -6.77 -1.83 -4.52
N ILE A 215 -7.58 -2.86 -4.63
CA ILE A 215 -7.24 -4.13 -5.28
C ILE A 215 -8.18 -4.31 -6.47
N ILE A 216 -7.62 -4.51 -7.66
CA ILE A 216 -8.38 -4.66 -8.90
C ILE A 216 -8.02 -6.00 -9.53
N ASN A 217 -9.03 -6.83 -9.76
CA ASN A 217 -8.91 -8.03 -10.56
C ASN A 217 -9.08 -7.64 -12.04
N ASN A 218 -7.99 -7.65 -12.80
CA ASN A 218 -8.01 -7.23 -14.21
C ASN A 218 -8.87 -8.14 -15.11
N HIS A 219 -9.06 -9.40 -14.73
CA HIS A 219 -9.79 -10.38 -15.54
C HIS A 219 -11.31 -10.16 -15.49
N ASN A 220 -11.86 -10.01 -14.27
CA ASN A 220 -13.30 -9.85 -14.08
C ASN A 220 -13.73 -8.42 -13.74
N LYS A 221 -12.78 -7.48 -13.68
CA LYS A 221 -12.97 -6.06 -13.32
C LYS A 221 -13.57 -5.83 -11.94
N ASN A 222 -13.64 -6.85 -11.09
CA ASN A 222 -14.04 -6.66 -9.70
C ASN A 222 -12.94 -5.89 -8.98
N SER A 223 -13.32 -5.00 -8.06
CA SER A 223 -12.38 -4.25 -7.25
C SER A 223 -12.82 -4.14 -5.81
N ILE A 224 -11.87 -4.11 -4.89
CA ILE A 224 -12.10 -3.89 -3.47
C ILE A 224 -11.27 -2.68 -3.07
N GLN A 225 -11.94 -1.69 -2.50
CA GLN A 225 -11.31 -0.53 -1.88
C GLN A 225 -11.45 -0.68 -0.38
N ILE A 226 -10.36 -0.53 0.37
CA ILE A 226 -10.34 -0.62 1.83
C ILE A 226 -9.62 0.59 2.39
N ASN A 227 -10.27 1.28 3.32
CA ASN A 227 -9.67 2.26 4.20
C ASN A 227 -9.57 1.65 5.58
N MET A 228 -8.39 1.71 6.18
CA MET A 228 -8.15 1.27 7.55
C MET A 228 -7.61 2.43 8.39
N ASP A 229 -8.23 2.65 9.54
CA ASP A 229 -7.77 3.59 10.56
C ASP A 229 -7.26 2.78 11.76
N PHE A 230 -6.04 3.09 12.21
CA PHE A 230 -5.43 2.42 13.35
C PHE A 230 -5.58 3.26 14.60
N ILE A 231 -6.16 2.66 15.64
CA ILE A 231 -6.59 3.36 16.86
C ILE A 231 -5.93 2.73 18.08
N ASP A 232 -5.63 3.58 19.06
CA ASP A 232 -5.16 3.21 20.38
C ASP A 232 -6.28 2.97 21.39
#